data_AF-A0A351YWG8-F1
#
_entry.id   AF-A0A351YWG8-F1
#
_cell.length_a   1.000
_cell.length_b   1.000
_cell.length_c   1.000
_cell.angle_alpha   90.00
_cell.angle_beta   90.00
_cell.angle_gamma   90.00
#
_symmetry.space_group_name_H-M   'P 1'
#
loop_
_entity.id
_entity.type
_entity.pdbx_description
1 polymer ?
#
loop_
_entity_poly.entity_id
_entity_poly.type
_entity_poly.pdbx_seq_one_letter_code
_entity_poly.pdbx_strand_id
1 'polypeptide(L)' 'LVAGHGPFTWGSNADKSVYNAAVLEEIARMAWVTMTVNPAWKPLPDYVVDKHYQRKHGKNAYYGQAK' A
#
# COMPACT_ATOMS: atom_id res chain seq x y z
N LEU A 1 -6.03 -10.53 -0.23
CA LEU A 1 -5.57 -11.61 -1.11
C LEU A 1 -6.43 -12.82 -0.84
N VAL A 2 -7.00 -13.44 -1.88
CA VAL A 2 -7.72 -14.71 -1.75
C VAL A 2 -6.75 -15.83 -2.11
N ALA A 3 -6.52 -16.75 -1.17
CA ALA A 3 -5.57 -17.85 -1.36
C ALA A 3 -5.97 -18.72 -2.56
N GLY A 4 -4.98 -19.09 -3.39
CA GLY A 4 -5.21 -19.85 -4.62
C GLY A 4 -5.93 -19.09 -5.74
N HIS A 5 -6.14 -17.78 -5.60
CA HIS A 5 -6.83 -16.95 -6.59
C HIS A 5 -6.06 -15.67 -6.90
N GLY A 6 -6.30 -14.58 -6.16
CA GLY A 6 -5.74 -13.29 -6.51
C GLY A 6 -6.17 -12.14 -5.58
N PRO A 7 -5.73 -10.91 -5.90
CA PRO A 7 -6.08 -9.73 -5.13
C PRO A 7 -7.51 -9.25 -5.40
N PHE A 8 -8.09 -8.62 -4.40
CA PHE A 8 -9.28 -7.78 -4.51
C PHE A 8 -8.94 -6.44 -3.89
N THR A 9 -9.31 -5.35 -4.57
CA THR A 9 -9.12 -3.98 -4.11
C THR A 9 -10.41 -3.19 -4.26
N TRP A 10 -10.49 -2.10 -3.51
CA TRP A 10 -11.64 -1.20 -3.48
C TRP A 10 -11.14 0.23 -3.26
N GLY A 11 -11.98 1.19 -3.61
CA GLY A 11 -11.74 2.62 -3.47
C GLY A 11 -13.07 3.37 -3.44
N SER A 12 -13.02 4.67 -3.20
CA SER A 12 -14.22 5.52 -3.15
C SER A 12 -14.94 5.64 -4.50
N ASN A 13 -14.28 5.30 -5.60
CA ASN A 13 -14.83 5.21 -6.95
C ASN A 13 -14.06 4.16 -7.79
N ALA A 14 -14.50 3.95 -9.02
CA ALA A 14 -13.90 2.97 -9.94
C ALA A 14 -12.41 3.26 -10.18
N ASP A 15 -12.06 4.49 -10.56
CA ASP A 15 -10.66 4.88 -10.82
C ASP A 15 -9.76 4.65 -9.61
N LYS A 16 -10.26 4.97 -8.40
CA LYS A 16 -9.51 4.75 -7.17
C LYS A 16 -9.33 3.28 -6.84
N SER A 17 -10.32 2.43 -7.16
CA SER A 17 -10.22 0.98 -6.99
C SER A 17 -9.14 0.38 -7.89
N VAL A 18 -9.09 0.83 -9.16
CA VAL A 18 -8.06 0.44 -10.13
C VAL A 18 -6.67 0.93 -9.70
N TYR A 19 -6.57 2.19 -9.27
CA TYR A 19 -5.32 2.73 -8.71
C TYR A 19 -4.82 1.88 -7.53
N ASN A 20 -5.71 1.51 -6.61
CA ASN A 20 -5.35 0.67 -5.47
C ASN A 20 -4.92 -0.75 -5.91
N ALA A 21 -5.52 -1.30 -6.98
CA ALA A 21 -5.10 -2.57 -7.57
C ALA A 21 -3.66 -2.52 -8.08
N ALA A 22 -3.32 -1.49 -8.86
CA ALA A 22 -1.97 -1.30 -9.39
C ALA A 22 -0.94 -1.10 -8.26
N VAL A 23 -1.28 -0.31 -7.24
CA VAL A 23 -0.40 -0.12 -6.07
C VAL A 23 -0.17 -1.43 -5.32
N LEU A 24 -1.21 -2.25 -5.14
CA LEU A 24 -1.08 -3.54 -4.47
C LEU A 24 -0.13 -4.48 -5.24
N GLU A 25 -0.24 -4.53 -6.56
CA GLU A 25 0.65 -5.33 -7.42
C GLU A 25 2.12 -4.88 -7.27
N GLU A 26 2.38 -3.57 -7.36
CA GLU A 26 3.74 -3.05 -7.21
C GLU A 26 4.35 -3.34 -5.83
N ILE A 27 3.55 -3.22 -4.77
CA ILE A 27 4.01 -3.56 -3.41
C ILE A 27 4.27 -5.06 -3.29
N ALA A 28 3.42 -5.92 -3.85
CA ALA A 28 3.63 -7.36 -3.85
C ALA A 28 4.92 -7.75 -4.57
N ARG A 29 5.18 -7.17 -5.74
CA ARG A 29 6.42 -7.36 -6.51
C ARG A 29 7.65 -6.89 -5.73
N MET A 30 7.60 -5.70 -5.13
CA MET A 30 8.70 -5.18 -4.32
C MET A 30 8.96 -6.03 -3.07
N ALA A 31 7.90 -6.51 -2.40
CA ALA A 31 8.02 -7.40 -1.26
C ALA A 31 8.67 -8.72 -1.67
N TRP A 32 8.24 -9.34 -2.77
CA TRP A 32 8.85 -10.56 -3.31
C TRP A 32 10.35 -10.40 -3.58
N VAL A 33 10.74 -9.32 -4.27
CA VAL A 33 12.15 -9.03 -4.54
C VAL A 33 12.92 -8.80 -3.23
N THR A 34 12.38 -8.02 -2.29
CA THR A 34 13.01 -7.73 -1.00
C THR A 34 13.28 -9.01 -0.20
N MET A 35 12.27 -9.89 -0.11
CA MET A 35 12.37 -11.17 0.58
C MET A 35 13.40 -12.10 -0.07
N THR A 36 13.50 -12.06 -1.40
CA THR A 36 14.47 -12.85 -2.16
C THR A 36 15.90 -12.34 -1.96
N VAL A 37 16.10 -11.01 -1.97
CA VAL A 37 17.41 -10.37 -1.84
C VAL A 37 17.92 -10.42 -0.40
N ASN A 38 17.05 -10.21 0.58
CA ASN A 38 17.39 -10.23 2.01
C ASN A 38 16.35 -11.03 2.81
N PRO A 39 16.58 -12.33 3.06
CA PRO A 39 15.69 -13.15 3.87
C PRO A 39 15.56 -12.67 5.33
N ALA A 40 16.52 -11.89 5.83
CA ALA A 40 16.52 -11.33 7.19
C ALA A 40 15.92 -9.92 7.26
N TRP A 41 15.18 -9.49 6.23
CA TRP A 41 14.49 -8.20 6.22
C TRP A 41 13.58 -8.04 7.44
N LYS A 42 13.36 -6.79 7.85
CA LYS A 42 12.43 -6.44 8.92
C LYS A 42 11.45 -5.38 8.41
N PRO A 43 10.18 -5.39 8.88
CA PRO A 43 9.24 -4.32 8.58
C PRO A 43 9.78 -2.95 8.98
N LEU A 44 9.26 -1.91 8.32
CA LEU A 44 9.47 -0.54 8.77
C LEU A 44 8.89 -0.36 10.18
N PRO A 45 9.47 0.51 11.01
CA PRO A 45 8.87 0.85 12.31
C PRO A 45 7.43 1.39 12.14
N ASP A 46 6.53 1.02 13.06
CA ASP A 46 5.11 1.36 12.98
C ASP A 46 4.86 2.87 12.84
N TYR A 47 5.62 3.70 13.57
CA TYR A 47 5.48 5.16 13.50
C TYR A 47 5.71 5.73 12.09
N VAL A 48 6.54 5.07 11.26
CA VAL A 48 6.79 5.47 9.86
C VAL A 48 5.58 5.12 9.01
N VAL A 49 5.04 3.91 9.17
CA VAL A 49 3.85 3.43 8.48
C VAL A 49 2.66 4.34 8.80
N ASP A 50 2.45 4.62 10.09
CA ASP A 50 1.40 5.49 10.58
C ASP A 50 1.53 6.90 10.02
N LYS A 51 2.72 7.51 10.09
CA LYS A 51 2.97 8.84 9.54
C LYS A 51 2.62 8.91 8.05
N HIS A 52 3.00 7.90 7.26
CA HIS A 52 2.74 7.87 5.82
C HIS A 52 1.27 7.66 5.47
N TYR A 53 0.53 6.91 6.28
CA TYR A 53 -0.91 6.76 6.13
C TYR A 53 -1.64 8.06 6.54
N GLN A 54 -1.35 8.56 7.74
CA GLN A 54 -2.05 9.70 8.35
C GLN A 54 -1.87 10.99 7.53
N ARG A 55 -0.72 11.21 6.88
CA ARG A 55 -0.53 12.42 6.05
C ARG A 55 -1.51 12.52 4.87
N LYS A 56 -2.07 11.39 4.40
CA LYS A 56 -3.04 11.33 3.29
C LYS A 56 -4.48 11.08 3.74
N HIS A 57 -4.67 10.30 4.81
CA HIS A 57 -5.97 9.75 5.19
C HIS A 57 -6.39 10.09 6.62
N GLY A 58 -5.54 10.75 7.40
CA GLY A 58 -5.81 11.13 8.78
C GLY A 58 -6.68 12.37 8.93
N LYS A 59 -7.15 12.61 10.16
CA LYS A 59 -7.95 13.79 10.53
C LYS A 59 -7.30 15.12 10.10
N ASN A 60 -5.98 15.19 10.19
CA ASN A 60 -5.16 16.35 9.83
C ASN A 60 -4.34 16.08 8.55
N ALA A 61 -4.89 15.32 7.59
CA ALA A 61 -4.21 15.03 6.32
C ALA A 61 -3.82 16.34 5.61
N TYR A 62 -2.65 16.36 5.00
CA TYR A 62 -2.05 17.54 4.35
C TYR A 62 -1.39 17.22 3.00
N TYR A 63 -1.43 15.96 2.57
CA TYR A 63 -0.77 15.50 1.36
C TYR A 63 -1.74 14.74 0.46
N GLY A 64 -1.75 15.06 -0.83
CA GLY A 64 -2.61 14.38 -1.82
C GLY A 64 -4.05 14.91 -1.89
N GLN A 65 -4.32 16.08 -1.31
CA GLN A 65 -5.56 16.82 -1.55
C GLN A 65 -5.51 17.45 -2.94
N ALA A 66 -6.54 17.19 -3.76
CA ALA A 66 -6.82 18.06 -4.89
C ALA A 66 -7.15 19.46 -4.35
N LYS A 67 -6.69 20.50 -5.03
CA LYS A 67 -7.27 21.84 -4.83
C LYS A 67 -8.75 21.80 -5.17
#